data_AF-A0A8B3D7Q5-F1
#
_entry.id   AF-A0A8B3D7Q5-F1
#
_cell.length_a   1.000
_cell.length_b   1.000
_cell.length_c   1.000
_cell.angle_alpha   90.00
_cell.angle_beta   90.00
_cell.angle_gamma   90.00
#
_symmetry.space_group_name_H-M   'P 1'
#
loop_
_entity.id
_entity.type
_entity.pdbx_description
1 polymer ?
#
loop_
_entity_poly.entity_id
_entity_poly.type
_entity_poly.pdbx_seq_one_letter_code
_entity_poly.pdbx_strand_id
1 'polypeptide(L)'
;VSLDEINAKLSPFNYEFSKNIPYDVRYLNHCGFGGEDALYLILQGQNGNISVFLTNVTSTDPSYSNKVNYSTLTMPVGKSSIILVGGLEEDLKTVANTLTTIVEPIKQ
;
A
#
# COMPACT_ATOMS: atom_id res chain seq x y z
N VAL A 1 5.58 -13.53 5.16
CA VAL A 1 6.12 -12.27 5.71
C VAL A 1 5.35 -11.93 6.98
N SER A 2 6.02 -11.65 8.09
CA SER A 2 5.37 -11.32 9.37
C SER A 2 4.99 -9.84 9.46
N LEU A 3 4.10 -9.50 10.41
CA LEU A 3 3.75 -8.11 10.72
C LEU A 3 4.97 -7.29 11.15
N ASP A 4 5.82 -7.87 12.00
CA ASP A 4 7.04 -7.21 12.49
C ASP A 4 8.01 -6.88 11.35
N GLU A 5 8.17 -7.78 10.37
CA GLU A 5 9.01 -7.53 9.19
C GLU A 5 8.48 -6.37 8.34
N ILE A 6 7.15 -6.29 8.18
CA ILE A 6 6.49 -5.21 7.43
C ILE A 6 6.65 -3.89 8.17
N ASN A 7 6.33 -3.85 9.47
CA ASN A 7 6.41 -2.65 10.29
C ASN A 7 7.85 -2.14 10.42
N ALA A 8 8.85 -3.03 10.48
CA ALA A 8 10.26 -2.64 10.47
C ALA A 8 10.68 -1.88 9.20
N LYS A 9 10.06 -2.17 8.05
CA LYS A 9 10.29 -1.42 6.80
C LYS A 9 9.38 -0.20 6.65
N LEU A 10 8.29 -0.14 7.41
CA LEU A 10 7.34 0.97 7.41
C LEU A 10 7.72 2.07 8.40
N SER A 11 8.53 1.75 9.42
CA SER A 11 8.95 2.70 10.45
C SER A 11 9.58 4.00 9.93
N PRO A 12 10.36 4.05 8.83
CA PRO A 12 10.88 5.31 8.29
C PRO A 12 9.79 6.30 7.86
N PHE A 13 8.57 5.81 7.62
CA PHE A 13 7.41 6.62 7.24
C PHE A 13 6.61 7.13 8.44
N ASN A 14 6.95 6.73 9.68
CA ASN A 14 6.18 6.99 10.90
C ASN A 14 4.77 6.35 10.90
N TYR A 15 4.60 5.26 10.17
CA TYR A 15 3.38 4.47 10.13
C TYR A 15 3.66 3.01 10.51
N GLU A 16 2.63 2.32 10.96
CA GLU A 16 2.62 0.89 11.19
C GLU A 16 1.28 0.28 10.77
N PHE A 17 1.28 -1.02 10.52
CA PHE A 17 0.05 -1.81 10.48
C PHE A 17 -0.26 -2.28 11.91
N SER A 18 -1.44 -1.91 12.42
CA SER A 18 -1.94 -2.28 13.75
C SER A 18 -2.39 -3.74 13.84
N LYS A 19 -2.59 -4.39 12.70
CA LYS A 19 -3.03 -5.79 12.56
C LYS A 19 -2.32 -6.44 11.38
N ASN A 20 -2.29 -7.78 11.39
CA ASN A 20 -1.84 -8.55 10.23
C ASN A 20 -2.61 -8.11 8.97
N ILE A 21 -1.87 -7.93 7.87
CA ILE A 21 -2.45 -7.70 6.56
C ILE A 21 -3.26 -8.97 6.17
N PRO A 22 -4.57 -8.87 5.89
CA PRO A 22 -5.41 -10.03 5.60
C PRO A 22 -5.26 -10.53 4.14
N TYR A 23 -4.04 -10.48 3.61
CA TYR A 23 -3.66 -10.91 2.27
C TYR A 23 -2.31 -11.62 2.32
N ASP A 24 -2.07 -12.56 1.39
CA ASP A 24 -0.77 -13.22 1.27
C ASP A 24 0.27 -12.23 0.69
N VAL A 25 1.23 -11.84 1.52
CA VAL A 25 2.32 -10.94 1.15
C VAL A 25 3.43 -11.76 0.46
N ARG A 26 3.47 -11.66 -0.87
CA ARG A 26 4.41 -12.37 -1.76
C ARG A 26 5.78 -11.73 -1.82
N TYR A 27 5.84 -10.41 -1.60
CA TYR A 27 7.07 -9.63 -1.67
C TYR A 27 6.98 -8.45 -0.71
N LEU A 28 8.11 -8.13 -0.09
CA LEU A 28 8.26 -7.01 0.82
C LEU A 28 9.63 -6.40 0.57
N ASN A 29 9.67 -5.12 0.22
CA ASN A 29 10.91 -4.37 0.11
C ASN A 29 10.72 -2.90 0.47
N HIS A 30 11.85 -2.22 0.64
CA HIS A 30 11.95 -0.77 0.72
C HIS A 30 12.67 -0.31 -0.55
N CYS A 31 12.06 0.54 -1.35
CA CYS A 31 12.60 0.99 -2.64
C CYS A 31 12.34 2.47 -2.84
N GLY A 32 13.22 3.15 -3.56
CA GLY A 32 12.94 4.51 -4.03
C GLY A 32 11.82 4.49 -5.07
N PHE A 33 10.71 5.16 -4.79
CA PHE A 33 9.59 5.39 -5.69
C PHE A 33 9.53 6.87 -6.07
N GLY A 34 9.82 7.20 -7.33
CA GLY A 34 9.75 8.58 -7.83
C GLY A 34 10.79 9.54 -7.21
N GLY A 35 11.89 9.02 -6.66
CA GLY A 35 12.91 9.81 -5.96
C GLY A 35 12.70 9.92 -4.45
N GLU A 36 11.56 9.45 -3.95
CA GLU A 36 11.21 9.39 -2.52
C GLU A 36 11.23 7.94 -2.04
N ASP A 37 11.45 7.72 -0.74
CA ASP A 37 11.36 6.38 -0.18
C ASP A 37 9.90 5.86 -0.20
N ALA A 38 9.74 4.55 -0.40
CA ALA A 38 8.46 3.87 -0.26
C ALA A 38 8.65 2.45 0.29
N LEU A 39 7.70 2.03 1.13
CA LEU A 39 7.44 0.62 1.34
C LEU A 39 6.82 0.06 0.06
N TYR A 40 7.35 -1.05 -0.45
CA TYR A 40 6.78 -1.78 -1.58
C TYR A 40 6.40 -3.20 -1.17
N LEU A 41 5.12 -3.52 -1.31
CA LEU A 41 4.53 -4.82 -1.07
C LEU A 41 3.95 -5.39 -2.36
N ILE A 42 3.99 -6.71 -2.52
CA ILE A 42 3.13 -7.41 -3.48
C ILE A 42 2.20 -8.32 -2.70
N LEU A 43 0.90 -8.12 -2.87
CA LEU A 43 -0.16 -8.96 -2.33
C LEU A 43 -0.65 -9.92 -3.42
N GLN A 44 -1.00 -11.14 -3.04
CA GLN A 44 -1.83 -11.99 -3.89
C GLN A 44 -3.28 -11.47 -3.85
N GLY A 45 -3.71 -10.85 -4.94
CA GLY A 45 -5.09 -10.45 -5.18
C GLY A 45 -5.95 -11.62 -5.66
N GLN A 46 -7.20 -11.34 -6.03
CA GLN A 46 -8.14 -12.37 -6.46
C GLN A 46 -7.87 -12.83 -7.90
N ASN A 47 -7.45 -11.90 -8.76
CA ASN A 47 -7.28 -12.08 -10.20
C ASN A 47 -5.81 -11.96 -10.65
N GLY A 48 -4.87 -11.84 -9.70
CA GLY A 48 -3.47 -11.57 -9.97
C GLY A 48 -2.76 -10.93 -8.80
N ASN A 49 -1.57 -10.39 -9.05
CA ASN A 49 -0.80 -9.69 -8.03
C ASN A 49 -1.24 -8.23 -7.94
N ILE A 50 -1.29 -7.70 -6.72
CA ILE A 50 -1.51 -6.28 -6.44
C ILE A 50 -0.24 -5.71 -5.83
N SER A 51 0.36 -4.75 -6.52
CA SER A 51 1.47 -3.95 -6.01
C SER A 51 0.93 -2.86 -5.10
N VAL A 52 1.47 -2.73 -3.90
CA VAL A 52 1.07 -1.72 -2.92
C VAL A 52 2.30 -0.92 -2.53
N PHE A 53 2.19 0.40 -2.62
CA PHE A 53 3.21 1.35 -2.20
C PHE A 53 2.68 2.19 -1.05
N LEU A 54 3.48 2.38 -0.01
CA LEU A 54 3.22 3.36 1.03
C LEU A 54 4.36 4.36 1.06
N THR A 55 4.04 5.64 0.86
CA THR A 55 5.03 6.72 0.69
C THR A 55 4.58 7.99 1.41
N ASN A 56 5.52 8.85 1.78
CA ASN A 56 5.26 10.16 2.38
C ASN A 56 4.84 11.24 1.37
N VAL A 57 4.68 10.87 0.10
CA VAL A 57 4.05 11.75 -0.89
C VAL A 57 2.58 11.93 -0.50
N THR A 58 2.18 13.17 -0.23
CA THR A 58 0.80 13.51 0.13
C THR A 58 -0.10 13.53 -1.10
N SER A 59 -1.25 12.87 -1.02
CA SER A 59 -2.41 13.12 -1.89
C SER A 59 -3.48 13.84 -1.07
N THR A 60 -4.17 14.80 -1.68
CA THR A 60 -5.32 15.47 -1.03
C THR A 60 -6.58 14.63 -1.16
N ASP A 61 -6.73 13.93 -2.28
CA ASP A 61 -7.96 13.22 -2.64
C ASP A 61 -7.65 11.80 -3.12
N PRO A 62 -8.56 10.84 -2.87
CA PRO A 62 -8.54 9.55 -3.54
C PRO A 62 -8.55 9.73 -5.06
N SER A 63 -7.69 9.00 -5.76
CA SER A 63 -7.69 8.99 -7.22
C SER A 63 -7.69 7.58 -7.76
N TYR A 64 -8.50 7.34 -8.79
CA TYR A 64 -8.57 6.06 -9.47
C TYR A 64 -8.35 6.29 -10.96
N SER A 65 -7.45 5.51 -11.56
CA SER A 65 -7.15 5.59 -12.99
C SER A 65 -6.99 4.21 -13.59
N ASN A 66 -7.44 4.05 -14.83
CA ASN A 66 -7.22 2.85 -15.61
C ASN A 66 -6.24 3.16 -16.74
N LYS A 67 -5.36 2.21 -17.02
CA LYS A 67 -4.51 2.12 -18.21
C LYS A 67 -4.92 0.88 -18.99
N VAL A 68 -4.27 0.64 -20.13
CA VAL A 68 -4.65 -0.46 -21.05
C VAL A 68 -4.62 -1.83 -20.36
N ASN A 69 -3.70 -2.05 -19.42
CA ASN A 69 -3.48 -3.37 -18.81
C ASN A 69 -3.59 -3.39 -17.27
N TYR A 70 -3.82 -2.24 -16.63
CA TYR A 70 -3.82 -2.16 -15.17
C TYR A 70 -4.63 -0.96 -14.67
N SER A 71 -5.06 -1.07 -13.43
CA SER A 71 -5.72 -0.03 -12.65
C SER A 71 -4.76 0.50 -11.59
N THR A 72 -4.90 1.77 -11.24
CA THR A 72 -4.17 2.40 -10.13
C THR A 72 -5.16 3.13 -9.23
N LEU A 73 -5.07 2.88 -7.93
CA LEU A 73 -5.84 3.57 -6.90
C LEU A 73 -4.88 4.20 -5.89
N THR A 74 -4.99 5.50 -5.68
CA THR A 74 -4.28 6.22 -4.61
C THR A 74 -5.28 6.61 -3.53
N MET A 75 -4.96 6.30 -2.28
CA MET A 75 -5.72 6.68 -1.10
C MET A 75 -4.84 7.49 -0.15
N PRO A 76 -5.30 8.67 0.32
CA PRO A 76 -4.60 9.42 1.34
C PRO A 76 -4.68 8.70 2.70
N VAL A 77 -3.56 8.73 3.44
CA VAL A 77 -3.42 8.16 4.79
C VAL A 77 -2.66 9.17 5.65
N GLY A 78 -3.38 10.08 6.31
CA GLY A 78 -2.76 11.15 7.09
C GLY A 78 -1.86 12.05 6.23
N LYS A 79 -0.54 12.04 6.48
CA LYS A 79 0.47 12.78 5.69
C LYS A 79 1.20 11.90 4.65
N SER A 80 0.70 10.69 4.43
CA SER A 80 1.25 9.71 3.50
C SER A 80 0.16 9.26 2.54
N SER A 81 0.53 8.45 1.56
CA SER A 81 -0.42 7.85 0.61
C SER A 81 -0.17 6.36 0.47
N ILE A 82 -1.25 5.62 0.27
CA ILE A 82 -1.22 4.24 -0.21
C ILE A 82 -1.58 4.24 -1.69
N ILE A 83 -0.72 3.66 -2.52
CA ILE A 83 -0.93 3.51 -3.96
C ILE A 83 -1.02 2.02 -4.27
N LEU A 84 -2.10 1.59 -4.91
CA LEU A 84 -2.32 0.22 -5.35
C LEU A 84 -2.28 0.16 -6.87
N VAL A 85 -1.60 -0.84 -7.41
CA VAL A 85 -1.57 -1.14 -8.84
C VAL A 85 -1.89 -2.62 -9.03
N GLY A 86 -2.90 -2.93 -9.82
CA GLY A 86 -3.31 -4.31 -10.12
C GLY A 86 -3.95 -4.42 -11.50
N GLY A 87 -4.29 -5.65 -11.90
CA GLY A 87 -4.99 -5.90 -13.16
C GLY A 87 -6.36 -5.22 -13.22
N LEU A 88 -6.94 -5.09 -14.41
CA LEU A 88 -8.24 -4.43 -14.61
C LEU A 88 -9.41 -5.13 -13.89
N GLU A 89 -9.26 -6.43 -13.61
CA GLU A 89 -10.26 -7.25 -12.91
C GLU A 89 -10.04 -7.27 -11.38
N GLU A 90 -9.01 -6.61 -10.86
CA GLU A 90 -8.78 -6.53 -9.41
C GLU A 90 -9.69 -5.50 -8.73
N ASP A 91 -10.23 -5.86 -7.56
CA ASP A 91 -10.95 -4.92 -6.72
C ASP A 91 -10.00 -4.14 -5.82
N LEU A 92 -9.33 -3.14 -6.42
CA LEU A 92 -8.40 -2.28 -5.69
C LEU A 92 -9.08 -1.50 -4.57
N LYS A 93 -10.37 -1.17 -4.69
CA LYS A 93 -11.10 -0.39 -3.67
C LYS A 93 -11.27 -1.18 -2.38
N THR A 94 -11.67 -2.45 -2.48
CA THR A 94 -11.80 -3.32 -1.31
C THR A 94 -10.47 -3.53 -0.61
N VAL A 95 -9.38 -3.74 -1.38
CA VAL A 95 -8.05 -3.89 -0.80
C VAL A 95 -7.59 -2.59 -0.12
N ALA A 96 -7.75 -1.45 -0.80
CA ALA A 96 -7.35 -0.16 -0.24
C ALA A 96 -8.11 0.16 1.05
N ASN A 97 -9.44 0.02 1.05
CA ASN A 97 -10.27 0.26 2.23
C ASN A 97 -9.84 -0.63 3.40
N THR A 98 -9.51 -1.89 3.13
CA THR A 98 -9.02 -2.80 4.16
C THR A 98 -7.70 -2.30 4.74
N LEU A 99 -6.71 -2.01 3.88
CA LEU A 99 -5.39 -1.54 4.32
C LEU A 99 -5.46 -0.21 5.07
N THR A 100 -6.26 0.76 4.59
CA THR A 100 -6.39 2.07 5.23
C THR A 100 -7.02 2.01 6.61
N THR A 101 -7.77 0.94 6.95
CA THR A 101 -8.36 0.77 8.29
C THR A 101 -7.39 0.19 9.32
N ILE A 102 -6.29 -0.40 8.87
CA ILE A 102 -5.30 -1.05 9.74
C ILE A 102 -3.94 -0.37 9.72
N VAL A 103 -3.72 0.61 8.85
CA VAL A 103 -2.53 1.45 8.87
C VAL A 103 -2.77 2.67 9.76
N GLU A 104 -1.85 2.94 10.67
CA GLU A 104 -1.96 4.07 11.59
C GLU A 104 -0.59 4.73 11.85
N PRO A 105 -0.57 6.02 12.24
CA PRO A 105 0.66 6.65 12.69
C PRO A 105 1.20 5.94 13.94
N ILE A 106 2.51 5.73 14.00
CA ILE A 106 3.16 5.21 15.21
C ILE A 106 2.92 6.23 16.34
N LYS A 107 2.30 5.78 17.44
CA LYS A 107 2.13 6.62 18.63
C LYS A 107 3.50 6.79 19.29
N GLN A 108 3.98 8.04 19.34
CA GLN A 108 5.18 8.41 20.09
C GLN A 108 4.94 8.35 21.60
#